data_AF-A0A183B8A0-F1
#
_entry.id   AF-A0A183B8A0-F1
#
_cell.length_a   1.000
_cell.length_b   1.000
_cell.length_c   1.000
_cell.angle_alpha   90.00
_cell.angle_beta   90.00
_cell.angle_gamma   90.00
#
_symmetry.space_group_name_H-M   'P 1'
#
loop_
_entity.id
_entity.type
_entity.pdbx_description
1 polymer ?
#
loop_
_entity_poly.entity_id
_entity_poly.type
_entity_poly.pdbx_seq_one_letter_code
_entity_poly.pdbx_strand_id
1 'polypeptide(L)'
;MTSATQSLEYFDFVIVGGGIAGVVCAETLCELIRPSRFGGADQLSAPGFAETELKVALISATATVKTTVNLRRITNMIEAFDVNEQPADSWSQTWPGTLVLIRDIVDKLE
;
A
#
# COMPACT_ATOMS: atom_id res chain seq x y z
N MET A 1 26.75 -29.68 -4.62
CA MET A 1 26.65 -28.27 -5.06
C MET A 1 25.21 -28.01 -5.48
N THR A 2 24.34 -27.70 -4.51
CA THR A 2 22.93 -27.40 -4.76
C THR A 2 22.79 -25.89 -4.98
N SER A 3 22.64 -25.50 -6.24
CA SER A 3 22.29 -24.13 -6.63
C SER A 3 20.90 -23.82 -6.09
N ALA A 4 20.83 -23.14 -4.95
CA ALA A 4 19.60 -22.54 -4.46
C ALA A 4 19.28 -21.38 -5.41
N THR A 5 18.33 -21.60 -6.31
CA THR A 5 17.68 -20.53 -7.07
C THR A 5 17.05 -19.60 -6.04
N GLN A 6 17.73 -18.50 -5.67
CA GLN A 6 17.09 -17.43 -4.92
C GLN A 6 15.94 -16.93 -5.80
N SER A 7 14.71 -17.24 -5.40
CA SER A 7 13.53 -16.64 -6.00
C SER A 7 13.66 -15.14 -5.82
N LEU A 8 13.93 -14.42 -6.90
CA LEU A 8 13.90 -12.95 -6.90
C LEU A 8 12.48 -12.54 -6.50
N GLU A 9 12.34 -11.98 -5.30
CA GLU A 9 11.10 -11.34 -4.91
C GLU A 9 10.93 -10.09 -5.76
N TYR A 10 9.85 -10.05 -6.53
CA TYR A 10 9.49 -8.93 -7.38
C TYR A 10 8.23 -8.24 -6.82
N PHE A 11 8.22 -6.92 -6.95
CA PHE A 11 7.07 -6.07 -6.65
C PHE A 11 6.63 -5.39 -7.93
N ASP A 12 5.34 -5.45 -8.25
CA ASP A 12 4.75 -4.78 -9.40
C ASP A 12 4.72 -3.26 -9.20
N PHE A 13 4.55 -2.84 -7.95
CA PHE A 13 4.52 -1.42 -7.57
C PHE A 13 5.41 -1.19 -6.36
N VAL A 14 6.19 -0.11 -6.40
CA VAL A 14 7.01 0.33 -5.28
C VAL A 14 6.67 1.78 -4.98
N ILE A 15 6.30 2.03 -3.72
CA ILE A 15 5.95 3.35 -3.20
C ILE A 15 7.01 3.72 -2.18
N VAL A 16 7.69 4.84 -2.39
CA VAL A 16 8.75 5.30 -1.50
C VAL A 16 8.24 6.45 -0.64
N GLY A 17 8.16 6.21 0.68
CA GLY A 17 7.79 7.18 1.70
C GLY A 17 6.51 6.82 2.46
N GLY A 18 6.63 6.49 3.74
CA GLY A 18 5.52 6.23 4.67
C GLY A 18 4.78 7.47 5.18
N GLY A 19 4.84 8.58 4.44
CA GLY A 19 4.06 9.79 4.72
C GLY A 19 2.63 9.67 4.20
N ILE A 20 1.79 10.69 4.46
CA ILE A 20 0.36 10.69 4.10
C ILE A 20 0.14 10.31 2.64
N ALA A 21 0.85 10.97 1.71
CA ALA A 21 0.67 10.72 0.28
C ALA A 21 1.02 9.27 -0.13
N GLY A 22 2.13 8.74 0.37
CA GLY A 22 2.56 7.38 0.04
C GLY A 22 1.65 6.32 0.66
N VAL A 23 1.20 6.53 1.89
CA VAL A 23 0.29 5.62 2.60
C VAL A 23 -1.08 5.58 1.92
N VAL A 24 -1.66 6.75 1.61
CA VAL A 24 -2.95 6.84 0.89
C VAL A 24 -2.83 6.26 -0.52
N CYS A 25 -1.70 6.47 -1.20
CA CYS A 25 -1.44 5.86 -2.50
C CYS A 25 -1.41 4.33 -2.41
N ALA A 26 -0.70 3.77 -1.42
CA ALA A 26 -0.63 2.33 -1.19
C ALA A 26 -1.99 1.73 -0.87
N GLU A 27 -2.75 2.36 0.05
CA GLU A 27 -4.11 1.96 0.42
C GLU A 27 -5.04 1.94 -0.79
N THR A 28 -5.11 3.05 -1.52
CA THR A 28 -5.99 3.17 -2.69
C THR A 28 -5.63 2.14 -3.75
N LEU A 29 -4.33 1.94 -4.01
CA LEU A 29 -3.86 0.96 -4.97
C LEU A 29 -4.22 -0.47 -4.55
N CYS A 30 -4.02 -0.82 -3.27
CA CYS A 30 -4.37 -2.13 -2.74
C CYS A 30 -5.88 -2.41 -2.83
N GLU A 31 -6.72 -1.41 -2.53
CA GLU A 31 -8.18 -1.51 -2.72
C GLU A 31 -8.59 -1.62 -4.19
N LEU A 32 -7.86 -1.03 -5.13
CA LEU A 32 -8.12 -1.21 -6.55
C LEU A 32 -7.70 -2.60 -7.06
N ILE A 33 -6.61 -3.16 -6.52
CA ILE A 33 -6.09 -4.49 -6.89
C ILE A 33 -6.96 -5.60 -6.31
N ARG A 34 -7.27 -5.53 -5.01
CA ARG A 34 -8.15 -6.46 -4.31
C ARG A 34 -9.22 -5.66 -3.58
N PRO A 35 -10.32 -5.27 -4.26
CA PRO A 35 -11.40 -4.56 -3.61
C PRO A 35 -11.89 -5.36 -2.42
N SER A 36 -11.74 -4.78 -1.24
CA SER A 36 -12.29 -5.34 -0.02
C SER A 36 -13.80 -5.47 -0.23
N ARG A 37 -14.34 -6.68 -0.11
CA ARG A 37 -15.80 -7.02 -0.16
C ARG A 37 -16.73 -6.15 0.73
N PHE A 38 -16.17 -5.24 1.52
CA PHE A 38 -16.85 -4.24 2.35
C PHE A 38 -16.97 -2.85 1.70
N GLY A 39 -16.18 -2.54 0.67
CA GLY A 39 -16.38 -1.37 -0.17
C GLY A 39 -17.45 -1.70 -1.21
N GLY A 40 -18.66 -1.15 -1.06
CA GLY A 40 -19.80 -1.38 -1.95
C GLY A 40 -19.64 -0.88 -3.40
N ALA A 41 -18.41 -0.87 -3.93
CA ALA A 41 -18.17 -0.76 -5.36
C ALA A 41 -18.65 -2.06 -6.01
N ASP A 42 -19.73 -1.93 -6.76
CA ASP A 42 -20.31 -2.96 -7.60
C ASP A 42 -19.20 -3.64 -8.42
N GLN A 43 -19.29 -4.96 -8.62
CA GLN A 43 -18.33 -5.78 -9.38
C GLN A 43 -18.30 -5.45 -10.88
N LEU A 44 -18.61 -4.21 -11.27
CA LEU A 44 -18.45 -3.73 -12.63
C LEU A 44 -17.01 -3.33 -12.89
N SER A 45 -16.23 -4.36 -13.23
CA SER A 45 -15.32 -4.30 -14.35
C SER A 45 -14.21 -3.25 -14.27
N ALA A 46 -13.24 -3.46 -13.37
CA ALA A 46 -11.88 -3.04 -13.70
C ALA A 46 -11.36 -3.99 -14.82
N PRO A 47 -11.07 -3.49 -16.04
CA PRO A 47 -10.59 -4.34 -17.11
C PRO A 47 -9.13 -4.71 -16.84
N GLY A 48 -8.82 -6.00 -16.71
CA GLY A 48 -7.52 -6.53 -17.14
C GLY A 48 -6.60 -7.26 -16.15
N PHE A 49 -6.91 -7.38 -14.85
CA PHE A 49 -5.97 -8.00 -13.87
C PHE A 49 -6.49 -9.29 -13.22
N ALA A 50 -7.28 -10.08 -13.94
CA ALA A 50 -8.10 -11.13 -13.35
C ALA A 50 -7.36 -12.36 -12.77
N GLU A 51 -6.03 -12.53 -12.92
CA GLU A 51 -5.35 -13.75 -12.39
C GLU A 51 -3.94 -13.54 -11.82
N THR A 52 -3.38 -12.32 -11.83
CA THR A 52 -2.01 -12.10 -11.34
C THR A 52 -2.04 -11.56 -9.91
N GLU A 53 -1.36 -12.25 -9.00
CA GLU A 53 -1.12 -11.75 -7.64
C GLU A 53 -0.15 -10.57 -7.68
N LEU A 54 -0.70 -9.38 -7.88
CA LEU A 54 0.07 -8.14 -7.89
C LEU A 54 0.58 -7.82 -6.48
N LYS A 55 1.86 -7.51 -6.36
CA LYS A 55 2.54 -7.18 -5.10
C LYS A 55 2.93 -5.72 -5.07
N VAL A 56 2.57 -5.06 -3.98
CA VAL A 56 2.89 -3.66 -3.70
C VAL A 56 3.90 -3.61 -2.55
N ALA A 57 5.00 -2.90 -2.73
CA ALA A 57 5.94 -2.54 -1.68
C ALA A 57 5.74 -1.09 -1.24
N LEU A 58 5.59 -0.86 0.06
CA LEU A 58 5.70 0.46 0.67
C LEU A 58 7.02 0.55 1.44
N ILE A 59 7.95 1.37 0.97
CA ILE A 59 9.23 1.60 1.62
C ILE A 59 9.10 2.80 2.57
N SER A 60 9.42 2.60 3.85
CA SER A 60 9.40 3.66 4.86
C SER A 60 10.72 3.70 5.63
N ALA A 61 11.29 4.90 5.77
CA ALA A 61 12.49 5.10 6.59
C ALA A 61 12.22 4.92 8.10
N THR A 62 10.94 4.91 8.52
CA THR A 62 10.53 4.87 9.93
C THR A 62 9.71 3.63 10.27
N ALA A 63 9.66 3.28 11.56
CA ALA A 63 8.84 2.18 12.07
C ALA A 63 7.33 2.45 12.00
N THR A 64 6.96 3.72 11.80
CA THR A 64 5.58 4.18 11.72
C THR A 64 5.27 4.70 10.32
N VAL A 65 3.99 4.63 9.99
CA VAL A 65 3.40 5.24 8.80
C VAL A 65 2.38 6.29 9.21
N LYS A 66 2.25 7.36 8.42
CA LYS A 66 1.28 8.43 8.66
C LYS A 66 -0.01 8.12 7.91
N THR A 67 -1.00 7.63 8.64
CA THR A 67 -2.33 7.33 8.10
C THR A 67 -3.27 8.51 8.31
N THR A 68 -4.16 8.74 7.36
CA THR A 68 -5.28 9.67 7.51
C THR A 68 -6.47 8.94 8.12
N VAL A 69 -7.06 9.49 9.16
CA VAL A 69 -8.22 8.92 9.83
C VAL A 69 -9.33 9.96 9.97
N ASN A 70 -10.54 9.51 10.33
CA ASN A 70 -11.69 10.39 10.57
C ASN A 70 -11.96 11.35 9.38
N LEU A 71 -11.84 10.87 8.15
CA LEU A 71 -12.06 11.69 6.96
C LEU A 71 -13.50 12.21 6.94
N ARG A 72 -13.64 13.53 6.87
CA ARG A 72 -14.89 14.29 6.88
C ARG A 72 -14.91 15.21 5.67
N ARG A 73 -15.86 14.97 4.78
CA ARG A 73 -16.14 15.90 3.68
C ARG A 73 -16.86 17.13 4.23
N ILE A 74 -16.19 18.28 4.20
CA ILE A 74 -16.75 19.56 4.70
C ILE A 74 -17.51 20.26 3.57
N THR A 75 -16.96 20.27 2.37
CA THR A 75 -17.61 20.78 1.16
C THR A 75 -17.28 19.88 -0.04
N ASN A 76 -17.77 20.23 -1.23
CA ASN A 76 -17.45 19.48 -2.44
C ASN A 76 -15.94 19.41 -2.75
N MET A 77 -15.15 20.40 -2.29
CA MET A 77 -13.70 20.52 -2.56
C MET A 77 -12.82 20.48 -1.30
N ILE A 78 -13.42 20.55 -0.10
CA ILE A 78 -12.66 20.61 1.17
C ILE A 78 -12.96 19.36 1.99
N GLU A 79 -11.88 18.67 2.34
CA GLU A 79 -11.89 17.51 3.23
C GLU A 79 -11.06 17.82 4.47
N ALA A 80 -11.56 17.39 5.62
CA ALA A 80 -10.83 17.40 6.88
C ALA A 80 -10.53 15.95 7.26
N PHE A 81 -9.33 15.69 7.73
CA PHE A 81 -8.93 14.39 8.25
C PHE A 81 -7.93 14.62 9.38
N ASP A 82 -7.90 13.68 10.31
CA ASP A 82 -6.86 13.63 11.33
C ASP A 82 -5.68 12.81 10.80
N VAL A 83 -4.49 13.06 11.34
CA VAL A 83 -3.30 12.26 11.05
C VAL A 83 -2.97 11.43 12.27
N ASN A 84 -2.83 10.12 12.07
CA ASN A 84 -2.42 9.20 13.11
C ASN A 84 -1.16 8.45 12.66
N GLU A 85 -0.21 8.26 13.57
CA GLU A 85 0.93 7.40 13.31
C GLU A 85 0.58 5.97 13.73
N GLN A 86 0.74 5.04 12.80
CA GLN A 86 0.47 3.63 13.03
C GLN A 86 1.75 2.80 12.84
N PRO A 87 1.94 1.72 13.63
CA PRO A 87 3.05 0.79 13.40
C PRO A 87 2.97 0.20 12.00
N ALA A 88 4.10 0.21 11.29
CA ALA A 88 4.25 -0.37 9.96
C ALA A 88 3.67 -1.80 9.85
N ASP A 89 3.93 -2.64 10.85
CA ASP A 89 3.51 -4.05 10.86
C ASP A 89 1.99 -4.23 10.79
N SER A 90 1.24 -3.30 11.39
CA SER A 90 -0.23 -3.33 11.35
C SER A 90 -0.77 -3.06 9.95
N TRP A 91 -0.03 -2.35 9.12
CA TRP A 91 -0.47 -1.96 7.78
C TRP A 91 -0.36 -3.10 6.76
N SER A 92 0.69 -3.92 6.84
CA SER A 92 0.82 -5.12 6.01
C SER A 92 -0.22 -6.19 6.35
N GLN A 93 -0.76 -6.19 7.57
CA GLN A 93 -1.83 -7.12 7.97
C GLN A 93 -3.18 -6.78 7.31
N THR A 94 -3.39 -5.54 6.89
CA THR A 94 -4.65 -5.10 6.26
C THR A 94 -4.84 -5.74 4.88
N TRP A 95 -3.77 -5.87 4.09
CA TRP A 95 -3.79 -6.51 2.76
C TRP A 95 -2.77 -7.65 2.66
N PRO A 96 -3.02 -8.80 3.33
CA PRO A 96 -2.06 -9.89 3.38
C PRO A 96 -1.79 -10.46 1.98
N GLY A 97 -0.49 -10.61 1.66
CA GLY A 97 -0.03 -11.11 0.36
C GLY A 97 -0.07 -10.08 -0.78
N THR A 98 -0.72 -8.93 -0.59
CA THR A 98 -0.71 -7.83 -1.57
C THR A 98 0.26 -6.73 -1.17
N LEU A 99 0.21 -6.26 0.09
CA LEU A 99 1.03 -5.15 0.57
C LEU A 99 2.14 -5.66 1.48
N VAL A 100 3.37 -5.37 1.11
CA VAL A 100 4.55 -5.57 1.94
C VAL A 100 5.12 -4.22 2.32
N LEU A 101 5.32 -4.00 3.62
CA LEU A 101 6.00 -2.80 4.09
C LEU A 101 7.46 -3.14 4.37
N ILE A 102 8.35 -2.39 3.74
CA ILE A 102 9.79 -2.52 3.89
C ILE A 102 10.28 -1.32 4.68
N ARG A 103 10.86 -1.58 5.85
CA ARG A 103 11.47 -0.53 6.67
C ARG A 103 12.92 -0.34 6.27
N ASP A 104 13.16 0.59 5.35
CA ASP A 104 14.49 0.89 4.85
C ASP A 104 14.60 2.31 4.30
N ILE A 105 15.82 2.74 4.04
CA ILE A 105 16.15 4.00 3.38
C ILE A 105 16.56 3.69 1.94
N VAL A 106 16.05 4.47 0.99
CA VAL A 106 16.44 4.35 -0.41
C VAL A 106 17.66 5.25 -0.65
N ASP A 107 18.81 4.62 -0.84
CA ASP A 107 20.05 5.31 -1.20
C ASP A 107 20.24 5.35 -2.71
N LYS A 108 20.75 6.48 -3.20
CA LYS A 108 21.17 6.62 -4.59
C LYS A 108 22.54 5.95 -4.76
N LEU A 109 22.63 4.98 -5.66
CA LEU A 109 23.91 4.40 -6.07
C LEU A 109 24.61 5.37 -7.04
N GLU A 110 25.90 5.62 -6.81
CA GLU A 110 26.78 6.44 -7.67
C GLU A 110 27.35 5.66 -8.86
#